data_AF-A0A9E1PPH4-F1
#
_entry.id   AF-A0A9E1PPH4-F1
#
_cell.length_a   1.000
_cell.length_b   1.000
_cell.length_c   1.000
_cell.angle_alpha   90.00
_cell.angle_beta   90.00
_cell.angle_gamma   90.00
#
_symmetry.space_group_name_H-M   'P 1'
#
loop_
_entity.id
_entity.type
_entity.pdbx_description
1 polymer ?
#
loop_
_entity_poly.entity_id
_entity_poly.type
_entity_poly.pdbx_seq_one_letter_code
_entity_poly.pdbx_strand_id
1 'polypeptide(L)'
;FDIPLIAMTSGADSSLAKAADVALVLPALTEACPMGLAPTTSTTVMLALGDAISVAMLERKGFSPDDFQVFHPGGKLGQQLLKVADIMHTGDALPLMSATVAMSDAILVMTAKSFGCLGIVDPDGQLEGIITDGDLRRHMGADLIDKTAGDIMTCGTTTIGPDAMASEALGKMNAKSITTLFVIEDDRPVGIVHIHDCLRFGVA
;
A
#
# COMPACT_ATOMS: atom_id res chain seq x y z
N PHE A 1 -19.01 -41.36 4.88
CA PHE A 1 -18.18 -40.14 5.08
C PHE A 1 -18.77 -39.41 6.25
N ASP A 2 -18.00 -39.25 7.31
CA ASP A 2 -18.44 -38.54 8.51
C ASP A 2 -18.12 -37.06 8.27
N ILE A 3 -19.13 -36.28 7.89
CA ILE A 3 -18.99 -34.84 7.64
C ILE A 3 -19.39 -34.16 8.95
N PRO A 4 -18.47 -33.50 9.68
CA PRO A 4 -18.81 -32.82 10.92
C PRO A 4 -19.94 -31.80 10.71
N LEU A 5 -20.99 -31.90 11.52
CA LEU A 5 -22.16 -31.04 11.50
C LEU A 5 -22.07 -30.02 12.63
N ILE A 6 -22.13 -28.74 12.27
CA ILE A 6 -22.26 -27.63 13.22
C ILE A 6 -23.68 -27.11 13.16
N ALA A 7 -24.38 -27.09 14.29
CA ALA A 7 -25.72 -26.54 14.43
C ALA A 7 -25.71 -25.18 15.12
N MET A 8 -26.59 -24.27 14.69
CA MET A 8 -26.87 -22.98 15.34
C MET A 8 -28.33 -22.96 15.75
N THR A 9 -28.61 -22.86 17.05
CA THR A 9 -29.99 -22.95 17.59
C THR A 9 -30.11 -22.28 18.94
N SER A 10 -31.30 -21.84 19.34
CA SER A 10 -31.56 -21.34 20.70
C SER A 10 -31.94 -22.44 21.69
N GLY A 11 -32.19 -23.66 21.22
CA GLY A 11 -32.58 -24.80 22.06
C GLY A 11 -31.42 -25.78 22.26
N ALA A 12 -30.77 -25.74 23.43
CA ALA A 12 -29.69 -26.66 23.79
C ALA A 12 -30.10 -28.14 23.68
N ASP A 13 -31.35 -28.46 24.02
CA ASP A 13 -31.90 -29.82 24.00
C ASP A 13 -32.70 -30.16 22.73
N SER A 14 -32.65 -29.29 21.71
CA SER A 14 -33.39 -29.50 20.47
C SER A 14 -32.87 -30.72 19.70
N SER A 15 -33.73 -31.33 18.88
CA SER A 15 -33.32 -32.44 18.01
C SER A 15 -32.16 -32.06 17.09
N LEU A 16 -32.09 -30.79 16.66
CA LEU A 16 -31.00 -30.27 15.85
C LEU A 16 -29.68 -30.22 16.64
N ALA A 17 -29.68 -29.70 17.87
CA ALA A 17 -28.48 -29.66 18.72
C ALA A 17 -27.94 -31.07 19.01
N LYS A 18 -28.84 -32.03 19.29
CA LYS A 18 -28.48 -33.43 19.59
C LYS A 18 -27.97 -34.21 18.39
N ALA A 19 -28.32 -33.80 17.17
CA ALA A 19 -27.90 -34.46 15.94
C ALA A 19 -26.57 -33.92 15.38
N ALA A 20 -26.04 -32.82 15.94
CA ALA A 20 -24.83 -32.17 15.49
C ALA A 20 -23.62 -32.55 16.35
N ASP A 21 -22.42 -32.52 15.77
CA ASP A 21 -21.16 -32.73 16.48
C ASP A 21 -20.80 -31.54 17.37
N VAL A 22 -21.20 -30.33 16.95
CA VAL A 22 -21.03 -29.09 17.71
C VAL A 22 -22.31 -28.26 17.62
N ALA A 23 -22.86 -27.86 18.76
CA ALA A 23 -24.00 -26.95 18.85
C ALA A 23 -23.57 -25.57 19.36
N LEU A 24 -23.70 -24.55 18.51
CA LEU A 24 -23.61 -23.14 18.87
C LEU A 24 -24.98 -22.70 19.40
N VAL A 25 -25.13 -22.80 20.72
CA VAL A 25 -26.40 -22.51 21.40
C VAL A 25 -26.52 -21.02 21.69
N LEU A 26 -27.47 -20.36 21.03
CA LEU A 26 -27.84 -18.98 21.29
C LEU A 26 -28.73 -18.89 22.54
N PRO A 27 -28.68 -17.79 23.30
CA PRO A 27 -29.61 -17.59 24.40
C PRO A 27 -31.06 -17.50 23.89
N ALA A 28 -32.01 -17.84 24.75
CA ALA A 28 -33.42 -17.52 24.49
C ALA A 28 -33.60 -16.01 24.54
N LEU A 29 -34.15 -15.44 23.47
CA LEU A 29 -34.25 -14.00 23.29
C LEU A 29 -35.70 -13.63 22.96
N THR A 30 -36.15 -12.50 23.49
CA THR A 30 -37.46 -11.94 23.16
C THR A 30 -37.35 -11.12 21.89
N GLU A 31 -38.31 -11.32 20.98
CA GLU A 31 -38.41 -10.50 19.78
C GLU A 31 -38.85 -9.08 20.14
N ALA A 32 -38.23 -8.09 19.51
CA ALA A 32 -38.64 -6.69 19.62
C ALA A 32 -39.98 -6.43 18.91
N CYS A 33 -40.36 -7.27 17.94
CA CYS A 33 -41.68 -7.23 17.31
C CYS A 33 -42.78 -7.42 18.38
N PRO A 34 -43.70 -6.45 18.58
CA PRO A 34 -44.73 -6.56 19.62
C PRO A 34 -45.68 -7.75 19.45
N MET A 35 -45.82 -8.25 18.23
CA MET A 35 -46.65 -9.41 17.91
C MET A 35 -45.89 -10.74 17.97
N GLY A 36 -44.55 -10.71 18.13
CA GLY A 36 -43.71 -11.91 18.13
C GLY A 36 -43.66 -12.68 16.81
N LEU A 37 -44.18 -12.10 15.72
CA LEU A 37 -44.29 -12.77 14.41
C LEU A 37 -43.06 -12.56 13.53
N ALA A 38 -42.46 -11.38 13.61
CA ALA A 38 -41.32 -11.02 12.78
C ALA A 38 -40.02 -11.29 13.54
N PRO A 39 -39.04 -11.95 12.92
CA PRO A 39 -37.72 -12.08 13.50
C PRO A 39 -37.03 -10.72 13.48
N THR A 40 -36.63 -10.25 14.64
CA THR A 40 -36.04 -8.94 14.88
C THR A 40 -34.76 -9.08 15.68
N THR A 41 -34.87 -9.57 16.92
CA THR A 41 -33.72 -9.84 17.79
C THR A 41 -32.96 -11.07 17.30
N SER A 42 -33.67 -12.13 16.89
CA SER A 42 -33.04 -13.37 16.44
C SER A 42 -32.21 -13.22 15.17
N THR A 43 -32.65 -12.40 14.20
CA THR A 43 -31.88 -12.11 12.99
C THR A 43 -30.61 -11.32 13.31
N THR A 44 -30.69 -10.31 14.18
CA THR A 44 -29.50 -9.57 14.63
C THR A 44 -28.50 -10.47 15.35
N VAL A 45 -28.96 -11.37 16.23
CA VAL A 45 -28.06 -12.30 16.93
C VAL A 45 -27.45 -13.33 15.99
N MET A 46 -28.21 -13.82 14.99
CA MET A 46 -27.65 -14.71 13.96
C MET A 46 -26.57 -14.02 13.12
N LEU A 47 -26.77 -12.75 12.74
CA LEU A 47 -25.74 -11.95 12.07
C LEU A 47 -24.49 -11.80 12.94
N ALA A 48 -24.66 -11.43 14.21
CA ALA A 48 -23.54 -11.28 15.15
C ALA A 48 -22.78 -12.59 15.39
N LEU A 49 -23.48 -13.73 15.45
CA LEU A 49 -22.84 -15.04 15.55
C LEU A 49 -22.04 -15.38 14.27
N GLY A 50 -22.58 -15.06 13.10
CA GLY A 50 -21.88 -15.21 11.82
C GLY A 50 -20.59 -14.37 11.76
N ASP A 51 -20.65 -13.12 12.20
CA ASP A 51 -19.48 -12.25 12.30
C ASP A 51 -18.45 -12.80 13.29
N ALA A 52 -18.91 -13.27 14.47
CA ALA A 52 -18.04 -13.86 15.48
C ALA A 52 -17.29 -15.10 14.96
N ILE A 53 -17.98 -15.99 14.23
CA ILE A 53 -17.34 -17.16 13.60
C ILE A 53 -16.30 -16.71 12.56
N SER A 54 -16.65 -15.73 11.73
CA SER A 54 -15.77 -15.21 10.67
C SER A 54 -14.50 -14.60 11.27
N VAL A 55 -14.65 -13.73 12.28
CA VAL A 55 -13.53 -13.11 13.00
C VAL A 55 -12.67 -14.15 13.72
N ALA A 56 -13.29 -15.10 14.43
CA ALA A 56 -12.54 -16.17 15.09
C ALA A 56 -11.73 -17.03 14.09
N MET A 57 -12.26 -17.25 12.87
CA MET A 57 -11.52 -17.93 11.82
C MET A 57 -10.40 -17.06 11.23
N LEU A 58 -10.62 -15.76 11.05
CA LEU A 58 -9.58 -14.82 10.60
C LEU A 58 -8.41 -14.81 11.60
N GLU A 59 -8.69 -14.65 12.89
CA GLU A 59 -7.68 -14.67 13.96
C GLU A 59 -6.94 -16.01 14.00
N ARG A 60 -7.68 -17.14 13.98
CA ARG A 60 -7.08 -18.47 14.02
C ARG A 60 -6.18 -18.76 12.81
N LYS A 61 -6.51 -18.20 11.65
CA LYS A 61 -5.69 -18.32 10.43
C LYS A 61 -4.51 -17.35 10.41
N GLY A 62 -4.42 -16.43 11.36
CA GLY A 62 -3.42 -15.36 11.33
C GLY A 62 -3.61 -14.44 10.13
N PHE A 63 -4.85 -14.24 9.68
CA PHE A 63 -5.16 -13.47 8.48
C PHE A 63 -4.69 -12.02 8.66
N SER A 64 -3.74 -11.61 7.83
CA SER A 64 -3.06 -10.33 7.92
C SER A 64 -3.65 -9.29 6.95
N PRO A 65 -3.32 -7.99 7.13
CA PRO A 65 -3.63 -6.98 6.12
C PRO A 65 -3.00 -7.30 4.76
N ASP A 66 -1.79 -7.87 4.73
CA ASP A 66 -1.14 -8.29 3.49
C ASP A 66 -1.95 -9.40 2.79
N ASP A 67 -2.50 -10.37 3.54
CA ASP A 67 -3.44 -11.35 2.99
C ASP A 67 -4.71 -10.69 2.44
N PHE A 68 -5.23 -9.67 3.13
CA PHE A 68 -6.41 -8.93 2.66
C PHE A 68 -6.14 -8.30 1.28
N GLN A 69 -4.98 -7.68 1.09
CA GLN A 69 -4.56 -7.09 -0.18
C GLN A 69 -4.45 -8.15 -1.29
N VAL A 70 -3.85 -9.30 -1.01
CA VAL A 70 -3.70 -10.40 -1.97
C VAL A 70 -5.06 -10.98 -2.40
N PHE A 71 -5.99 -11.18 -1.46
CA PHE A 71 -7.30 -11.78 -1.77
C PHE A 71 -8.33 -10.77 -2.29
N HIS A 72 -8.13 -9.47 -2.05
CA HIS A 72 -9.07 -8.41 -2.44
C HIS A 72 -8.40 -7.19 -3.13
N PRO A 73 -7.57 -7.41 -4.17
CA PRO A 73 -6.75 -6.33 -4.73
C PRO A 73 -7.56 -5.22 -5.41
N GLY A 74 -8.78 -5.53 -5.88
CA GLY A 74 -9.69 -4.55 -6.50
C GLY A 74 -10.60 -3.80 -5.53
N GLY A 75 -10.56 -4.13 -4.23
CA GLY A 75 -11.37 -3.46 -3.22
C GLY A 75 -10.68 -2.21 -2.66
N LYS A 76 -11.46 -1.19 -2.28
CA LYS A 76 -10.92 0.05 -1.67
C LYS A 76 -10.01 -0.22 -0.46
N LEU A 77 -10.37 -1.21 0.37
CA LEU A 77 -9.56 -1.61 1.52
C LEU A 77 -8.25 -2.26 1.10
N GLY A 78 -8.24 -3.12 0.07
CA GLY A 78 -7.01 -3.70 -0.47
C GLY A 78 -6.09 -2.63 -1.08
N GLN A 79 -6.66 -1.62 -1.74
CA GLN A 79 -5.92 -0.48 -2.27
C GLN A 79 -5.30 0.39 -1.17
N GLN A 80 -5.96 0.54 -0.02
CA GLN A 80 -5.42 1.26 1.14
C GLN A 80 -4.22 0.56 1.79
N LEU A 81 -4.06 -0.74 1.54
CA LEU A 81 -2.99 -1.58 2.09
C LEU A 81 -1.82 -1.78 1.12
N LEU A 82 -1.83 -1.10 -0.03
CA LEU A 82 -0.71 -1.13 -0.98
C LEU A 82 0.53 -0.50 -0.36
N LYS A 83 1.66 -1.22 -0.41
CA LYS A 83 2.97 -0.70 -0.02
C LYS A 83 3.64 -0.02 -1.21
N VAL A 84 4.61 0.83 -0.92
CA VAL A 84 5.45 1.47 -1.95
C VAL A 84 6.20 0.42 -2.76
N ALA A 85 6.70 -0.64 -2.10
CA ALA A 85 7.38 -1.75 -2.76
C ALA A 85 6.53 -2.42 -3.86
N ASP A 86 5.19 -2.41 -3.73
CA ASP A 86 4.28 -3.03 -4.68
C ASP A 86 4.10 -2.21 -5.98
N ILE A 87 4.41 -0.91 -5.93
CA ILE A 87 4.14 0.04 -7.02
C ILE A 87 5.38 0.77 -7.53
N MET A 88 6.52 0.65 -6.84
CA MET A 88 7.76 1.32 -7.22
C MET A 88 8.39 0.67 -8.46
N HIS A 89 9.15 1.48 -9.21
CA HIS A 89 10.01 1.02 -10.29
C HIS A 89 11.40 0.71 -9.74
N THR A 90 12.01 -0.38 -10.20
CA THR A 90 13.28 -0.91 -9.68
C THR A 90 14.34 -1.15 -10.78
N GLY A 91 15.58 -1.43 -10.37
CA GLY A 91 16.68 -1.79 -11.28
C GLY A 91 16.99 -0.70 -12.30
N ASP A 92 17.05 -1.08 -13.58
CA ASP A 92 17.40 -0.18 -14.69
C ASP A 92 16.43 1.00 -14.85
N ALA A 93 15.23 0.96 -14.24
CA ALA A 93 14.31 2.09 -14.28
C ALA A 93 14.81 3.29 -13.45
N LEU A 94 15.65 3.08 -12.44
CA LEU A 94 16.10 4.15 -11.56
C LEU A 94 17.00 5.15 -12.31
N PRO A 95 16.65 6.44 -12.31
CA PRO A 95 17.50 7.48 -12.89
C PRO A 95 18.57 7.89 -11.87
N LEU A 96 19.66 7.13 -11.77
CA LEU A 96 20.77 7.41 -10.84
C LEU A 96 22.07 7.65 -11.59
N MET A 97 22.83 8.68 -11.18
CA MET A 97 24.17 8.98 -11.71
C MET A 97 25.08 9.53 -10.60
N SER A 98 26.39 9.57 -10.85
CA SER A 98 27.35 10.22 -9.94
C SER A 98 27.33 11.74 -10.07
N ALA A 99 27.74 12.46 -9.02
CA ALA A 99 27.85 13.93 -9.03
C ALA A 99 28.82 14.45 -10.10
N THR A 100 29.80 13.65 -10.52
CA THR A 100 30.83 14.03 -11.50
C THR A 100 30.37 13.92 -12.96
N VAL A 101 29.17 13.38 -13.23
CA VAL A 101 28.69 13.23 -14.61
C VAL A 101 28.47 14.59 -15.27
N ALA A 102 28.81 14.70 -16.56
CA ALA A 102 28.46 15.86 -17.36
C ALA A 102 26.94 16.02 -17.49
N MET A 103 26.46 17.26 -17.47
CA MET A 103 25.04 17.56 -17.58
C MET A 103 24.41 17.08 -18.91
N SER A 104 25.18 16.95 -19.99
CA SER A 104 24.71 16.35 -21.24
C SER A 104 24.16 14.93 -21.04
N ASP A 105 24.90 14.13 -20.28
CA ASP A 105 24.56 12.72 -20.05
C ASP A 105 23.44 12.61 -19.01
N ALA A 106 23.45 13.48 -18.00
CA ALA A 106 22.37 13.60 -17.03
C ALA A 106 21.01 13.86 -17.72
N ILE A 107 20.96 14.80 -18.68
CA ILE A 107 19.74 15.13 -19.44
C ILE A 107 19.26 13.93 -20.28
N LEU A 108 20.19 13.18 -20.89
CA LEU A 108 19.83 11.97 -21.64
C LEU A 108 19.18 10.93 -20.74
N VAL A 109 19.74 10.69 -19.54
CA VAL A 109 19.16 9.74 -18.57
C VAL A 109 17.78 10.22 -18.09
N MET A 110 17.65 11.50 -17.70
CA MET A 110 16.37 12.07 -17.29
C MET A 110 15.28 11.90 -18.36
N THR A 111 15.64 12.16 -19.62
CA THR A 111 14.73 12.00 -20.76
C THR A 111 14.36 10.54 -20.96
N ALA A 112 15.34 9.64 -20.96
CA ALA A 112 15.15 8.21 -21.19
C ALA A 112 14.29 7.54 -20.10
N LYS A 113 14.45 7.96 -18.83
CA LYS A 113 13.71 7.37 -17.71
C LYS A 113 12.36 8.06 -17.45
N SER A 114 12.17 9.29 -17.92
CA SER A 114 10.87 10.00 -17.93
C SER A 114 10.20 10.17 -16.54
N PHE A 115 10.99 10.21 -15.45
CA PHE A 115 10.51 10.50 -14.09
C PHE A 115 10.59 12.00 -13.71
N GLY A 116 11.05 12.85 -14.63
CA GLY A 116 11.24 14.29 -14.42
C GLY A 116 12.35 14.63 -13.39
N CYS A 117 13.15 13.64 -13.01
CA CYS A 117 14.25 13.80 -12.06
C CYS A 117 15.39 12.79 -12.28
N LEU A 118 16.53 13.10 -11.67
CA LEU A 118 17.74 12.28 -11.58
C LEU A 118 18.25 12.30 -10.15
N GLY A 119 18.44 11.13 -9.54
CA GLY A 119 19.08 10.99 -8.24
C GLY A 119 20.59 10.99 -8.40
N ILE A 120 21.28 11.70 -7.51
CA ILE A 120 22.74 11.74 -7.48
C ILE A 120 23.22 10.86 -6.35
N VAL A 121 24.05 9.88 -6.68
CA VAL A 121 24.61 8.93 -5.72
C VAL A 121 26.09 9.16 -5.47
N ASP A 122 26.50 8.94 -4.23
CA ASP A 122 27.89 8.96 -3.81
C ASP A 122 28.63 7.65 -4.21
N PRO A 123 29.95 7.56 -4.00
CA PRO A 123 30.72 6.34 -4.27
C PRO A 123 30.31 5.10 -3.46
N ASP A 124 29.65 5.28 -2.31
CA ASP A 124 29.14 4.19 -1.45
C ASP A 124 27.72 3.73 -1.86
N GLY A 125 27.14 4.39 -2.85
CA GLY A 125 25.83 4.14 -3.42
C GLY A 125 24.67 4.82 -2.68
N GLN A 126 24.94 5.75 -1.78
CA GLN A 126 23.92 6.48 -1.04
C GLN A 126 23.41 7.67 -1.85
N LEU A 127 22.16 8.05 -1.62
CA LEU A 127 21.53 9.17 -2.32
C LEU A 127 21.96 10.51 -1.72
N GLU A 128 22.84 11.23 -2.42
CA GLU A 128 23.40 12.52 -2.00
C GLU A 128 22.47 13.69 -2.37
N GLY A 129 21.77 13.60 -3.51
CA GLY A 129 20.96 14.71 -4.00
C GLY A 129 20.03 14.34 -5.15
N ILE A 130 19.36 15.36 -5.69
CA ILE A 130 18.42 15.23 -6.80
C ILE A 130 18.55 16.42 -7.77
N ILE A 131 18.35 16.14 -9.05
CA ILE A 131 18.11 17.13 -10.10
C ILE A 131 16.71 16.90 -10.65
N THR A 132 15.93 17.95 -10.79
CA THR A 132 14.57 17.92 -11.36
C THR A 132 14.48 18.73 -12.65
N ASP A 133 13.42 18.53 -13.44
CA ASP A 133 13.12 19.39 -14.60
C ASP A 133 12.99 20.87 -14.20
N GLY A 134 12.58 21.14 -12.96
CA GLY A 134 12.56 22.48 -12.39
C GLY A 134 13.96 23.08 -12.24
N ASP A 135 14.94 22.27 -11.82
CA ASP A 135 16.34 22.68 -11.70
C ASP A 135 16.96 22.91 -13.08
N LEU A 136 16.70 22.03 -14.05
CA LEU A 136 17.14 22.22 -15.43
C LEU A 136 16.63 23.55 -15.98
N ARG A 137 15.33 23.83 -15.82
CA ARG A 137 14.72 25.08 -16.27
C ARG A 137 15.31 26.32 -15.60
N ARG A 138 15.64 26.23 -14.30
CA ARG A 138 16.24 27.33 -13.53
C ARG A 138 17.70 27.60 -13.90
N HIS A 139 18.43 26.58 -14.37
CA HIS A 139 19.83 26.67 -14.77
C HIS A 139 20.05 26.63 -16.29
N MET A 140 18.97 26.68 -17.09
CA MET A 140 19.06 26.71 -18.55
C MET A 140 19.85 27.95 -19.01
N GLY A 141 20.96 27.70 -19.69
CA GLY A 141 21.89 28.71 -20.18
C GLY A 141 22.90 28.09 -21.13
N ALA A 142 23.75 28.93 -21.73
CA ALA A 142 24.76 28.47 -22.68
C ALA A 142 25.80 27.52 -22.04
N ASP A 143 25.98 27.60 -20.72
CA ASP A 143 26.97 26.90 -19.92
C ASP A 143 26.44 25.63 -19.22
N LEU A 144 25.13 25.32 -19.32
CA LEU A 144 24.55 24.18 -18.61
C LEU A 144 25.21 22.85 -19.02
N ILE A 145 25.52 22.68 -20.30
CA ILE A 145 26.13 21.46 -20.84
C ILE A 145 27.57 21.27 -20.34
N ASP A 146 28.26 22.36 -20.02
CA ASP A 146 29.65 22.35 -19.55
C ASP A 146 29.77 22.10 -18.03
N LYS A 147 28.64 22.04 -17.30
CA LYS A 147 28.59 21.76 -15.87
C LYS A 147 28.49 20.28 -15.55
N THR A 148 28.81 19.93 -14.31
CA THR A 148 28.56 18.61 -13.76
C THR A 148 27.21 18.54 -13.05
N ALA A 149 26.69 17.34 -12.83
CA ALA A 149 25.48 17.12 -12.05
C ALA A 149 25.60 17.68 -10.62
N GLY A 150 26.77 17.55 -9.99
CA GLY A 150 27.04 18.08 -8.67
C GLY A 150 26.94 19.62 -8.59
N ASP A 151 27.21 20.33 -9.69
CA ASP A 151 27.09 21.80 -9.73
C ASP A 151 25.62 22.28 -9.75
N ILE A 152 24.69 21.40 -10.14
CA ILE A 152 23.27 21.73 -10.36
C ILE A 152 22.36 21.10 -9.30
N MET A 153 22.76 19.96 -8.73
CA MET A 153 21.91 19.20 -7.82
C MET A 153 21.49 19.99 -6.59
N THR A 154 20.30 19.67 -6.09
CA THR A 154 19.92 20.02 -4.73
C THR A 154 20.38 18.89 -3.80
N CYS A 155 21.17 19.23 -2.77
CA CYS A 155 21.60 18.26 -1.76
C CYS A 155 20.41 17.79 -0.91
N GLY A 156 20.34 16.49 -0.69
CA GLY A 156 19.21 15.84 -0.04
C GLY A 156 17.94 15.84 -0.89
N THR A 157 17.04 14.90 -0.58
CA THR A 157 15.72 14.84 -1.20
C THR A 157 14.71 14.22 -0.26
N THR A 158 13.43 14.35 -0.60
CA THR A 158 12.38 13.64 0.13
C THR A 158 12.37 12.19 -0.32
N THR A 159 12.46 11.29 0.65
CA THR A 159 12.50 9.85 0.41
C THR A 159 11.39 9.14 1.18
N ILE A 160 11.20 7.87 0.86
CA ILE A 160 10.25 6.99 1.54
C ILE A 160 10.84 5.57 1.63
N GLY A 161 10.41 4.78 2.62
CA GLY A 161 10.81 3.37 2.73
C GLY A 161 9.93 2.46 1.86
N PRO A 162 10.42 1.25 1.49
CA PRO A 162 9.66 0.30 0.69
C PRO A 162 8.40 -0.21 1.39
N ASP A 163 8.43 -0.35 2.72
CA ASP A 163 7.31 -0.83 3.54
C ASP A 163 6.24 0.23 3.85
N ALA A 164 6.50 1.49 3.48
CA ALA A 164 5.52 2.56 3.69
C ALA A 164 4.29 2.33 2.82
N MET A 165 3.13 2.80 3.26
CA MET A 165 1.90 2.73 2.47
C MET A 165 1.98 3.68 1.27
N ALA A 166 1.44 3.26 0.13
CA ALA A 166 1.34 4.09 -1.07
C ALA A 166 0.54 5.38 -0.81
N SER A 167 -0.44 5.33 0.11
CA SER A 167 -1.19 6.50 0.56
C SER A 167 -0.33 7.51 1.32
N GLU A 168 0.64 7.04 2.10
CA GLU A 168 1.66 7.88 2.74
C GLU A 168 2.56 8.53 1.68
N ALA A 169 2.98 7.78 0.66
CA ALA A 169 3.77 8.30 -0.46
C ALA A 169 3.04 9.44 -1.17
N LEU A 170 1.77 9.22 -1.52
CA LEU A 170 0.92 10.24 -2.15
C LEU A 170 0.72 11.46 -1.24
N GLY A 171 0.53 11.25 0.06
CA GLY A 171 0.44 12.31 1.06
C GLY A 171 1.71 13.16 1.12
N LYS A 172 2.89 12.54 1.16
CA LYS A 172 4.19 13.23 1.13
C LYS A 172 4.39 14.03 -0.16
N MET A 173 4.06 13.44 -1.31
CA MET A 173 4.11 14.10 -2.61
C MET A 173 3.24 15.37 -2.63
N ASN A 174 1.97 15.26 -2.21
CA ASN A 174 1.05 16.40 -2.15
C ASN A 174 1.52 17.47 -1.17
N ALA A 175 1.98 17.09 0.03
CA ALA A 175 2.41 18.04 1.05
C ALA A 175 3.63 18.87 0.62
N LYS A 176 4.53 18.28 -0.18
CA LYS A 176 5.73 18.95 -0.68
C LYS A 176 5.61 19.45 -2.12
N SER A 177 4.45 19.28 -2.76
CA SER A 177 4.22 19.62 -4.17
C SER A 177 5.25 19.00 -5.13
N ILE A 178 5.61 17.73 -4.89
CA ILE A 178 6.51 16.94 -5.74
C ILE A 178 5.76 15.77 -6.37
N THR A 179 6.22 15.28 -7.51
CA THR A 179 5.56 14.19 -8.26
C THR A 179 6.25 12.84 -8.15
N THR A 180 7.45 12.81 -7.57
CA THR A 180 8.31 11.62 -7.54
C THR A 180 8.98 11.50 -6.18
N LEU A 181 9.14 10.27 -5.69
CA LEU A 181 9.90 9.95 -4.48
C LEU A 181 10.89 8.82 -4.78
N PHE A 182 12.13 8.97 -4.32
CA PHE A 182 13.05 7.85 -4.24
C PHE A 182 12.73 6.98 -3.03
N VAL A 183 12.80 5.67 -3.24
CA VAL A 183 12.61 4.67 -2.21
C VAL A 183 13.97 4.25 -1.69
N ILE A 184 14.20 4.45 -0.39
CA ILE A 184 15.47 4.17 0.27
C ILE A 184 15.31 2.98 1.22
N GLU A 185 16.26 2.06 1.16
CA GLU A 185 16.46 0.97 2.11
C GLU A 185 17.97 0.90 2.43
N ASP A 186 18.33 0.83 3.72
CA ASP A 186 19.72 0.86 4.19
C ASP A 186 20.57 1.98 3.56
N ASP A 187 20.04 3.21 3.58
CA ASP A 187 20.63 4.43 2.99
C ASP A 187 20.88 4.40 1.47
N ARG A 188 20.36 3.38 0.77
CA ARG A 188 20.53 3.21 -0.68
C ARG A 188 19.20 3.30 -1.44
N PRO A 189 19.20 3.92 -2.64
CA PRO A 189 18.03 3.95 -3.49
C PRO A 189 17.76 2.57 -4.10
N VAL A 190 16.67 1.94 -3.65
CA VAL A 190 16.20 0.63 -4.13
C VAL A 190 15.03 0.75 -5.12
N GLY A 191 14.36 1.90 -5.16
CA GLY A 191 13.24 2.15 -6.05
C GLY A 191 12.93 3.62 -6.29
N ILE A 192 11.97 3.87 -7.17
CA ILE A 192 11.39 5.19 -7.41
C ILE A 192 9.88 5.05 -7.66
N VAL A 193 9.07 5.97 -7.11
CA VAL A 193 7.62 5.98 -7.31
C VAL A 193 7.17 7.34 -7.82
N HIS A 194 6.33 7.33 -8.84
CA HIS A 194 5.71 8.53 -9.41
C HIS A 194 4.24 8.66 -8.96
N ILE A 195 3.73 9.89 -8.91
CA ILE A 195 2.35 10.16 -8.49
C ILE A 195 1.33 9.42 -9.36
N HIS A 196 1.63 9.24 -10.64
CA HIS A 196 0.77 8.49 -11.57
C HIS A 196 0.70 6.99 -11.24
N ASP A 197 1.73 6.43 -10.63
CA ASP A 197 1.69 5.04 -10.13
C ASP A 197 0.63 4.96 -9.02
N CYS A 198 0.69 5.86 -8.03
CA CYS A 198 -0.31 5.93 -6.95
C CYS A 198 -1.74 6.09 -7.48
N LEU A 199 -1.94 6.97 -8.48
CA LEU A 199 -3.27 7.20 -9.07
C LEU A 199 -3.78 5.99 -9.85
N ARG A 200 -2.90 5.30 -10.59
CA ARG A 200 -3.26 4.11 -11.37
C ARG A 200 -3.77 2.98 -10.48
N PHE A 201 -3.23 2.87 -9.27
CA PHE A 201 -3.63 1.85 -8.29
C PHE A 201 -4.79 2.30 -7.38
N GLY A 202 -5.39 3.47 -7.61
CA GLY A 202 -6.59 3.90 -6.89
C GLY A 202 -6.33 4.34 -5.45
N VAL A 203 -5.13 4.86 -5.17
CA VAL A 203 -4.69 5.28 -3.82
C VAL A 203 -5.29 6.65 -3.41
N ALA A 204 -6.09 7.29 -4.27
CA ALA A 204 -6.70 8.61 -4.07
C ALA A 204 -8.14 8.56 -3.52
#